data_AF-A0A850SBP2-F1
#
_entry.id   AF-A0A850SBP2-F1
#
_cell.length_a   1.000
_cell.length_b   1.000
_cell.length_c   1.000
_cell.angle_alpha   90.00
_cell.angle_beta   90.00
_cell.angle_gamma   90.00
#
_symmetry.space_group_name_H-M   'P 1'
#
loop_
_entity.id
_entity.type
_entity.pdbx_description
1 polymer ?
#
loop_
_entity_poly.entity_id
_entity_poly.type
_entity_poly.pdbx_seq_one_letter_code
_entity_poly.pdbx_strand_id
1 'polypeptide(L)'
;MGEEFKDEHERAEFLLAVLLNREEAVELRNSAAVYLGHFDSEKALNSLIEFACNDLENERLLISCGDAIAEIWDRNHDFDINVVLSQVAIPTKDEIKSRLASR
;
A
#
# COMPACT_ATOMS: atom_id res chain seq x y z
N MET A 1 23.68 -12.67 -8.28
CA MET A 1 23.56 -11.76 -9.43
C MET A 1 22.30 -10.97 -9.15
N GLY A 2 22.43 -9.76 -8.60
CA GLY A 2 21.26 -8.94 -8.25
C GLY A 2 20.68 -8.42 -9.55
N GLU A 3 19.39 -8.67 -9.80
CA GLU A 3 18.70 -7.95 -10.85
C GLU A 3 18.68 -6.48 -10.45
N GLU A 4 19.44 -5.67 -11.18
CA GLU A 4 19.46 -4.23 -10.97
C GLU A 4 18.20 -3.68 -11.63
N PHE A 5 17.21 -3.31 -10.81
CA PHE A 5 15.98 -2.68 -11.31
C PHE A 5 16.33 -1.43 -12.11
N LYS A 6 15.81 -1.33 -13.34
CA LYS A 6 16.16 -0.27 -14.28
C LYS A 6 15.65 1.11 -13.85
N ASP A 7 14.53 1.14 -13.13
CA ASP A 7 13.90 2.35 -12.61
C ASP A 7 12.95 2.05 -11.43
N GLU A 8 12.30 3.10 -10.91
CA GLU A 8 11.32 3.01 -9.82
C GLU A 8 10.04 2.25 -10.22
N HIS A 9 9.71 2.22 -11.51
CA HIS A 9 8.54 1.51 -12.00
C HIS A 9 8.75 -0.01 -11.92
N GLU A 10 9.90 -0.53 -12.37
CA GLU A 10 10.22 -1.96 -12.20
C GLU A 10 10.26 -2.37 -10.71
N ARG A 11 10.70 -1.48 -9.82
CA ARG A 11 10.68 -1.75 -8.36
C ARG A 11 9.27 -1.82 -7.81
N ALA A 12 8.40 -0.87 -8.17
CA ALA A 12 7.01 -0.88 -7.74
C ALA A 12 6.27 -2.13 -8.26
N GLU A 13 6.53 -2.55 -9.50
CA GLU A 13 5.97 -3.80 -10.05
C GLU A 13 6.43 -5.04 -9.29
N PHE A 14 7.72 -5.12 -8.97
CA PHE A 14 8.25 -6.23 -8.18
C PHE A 14 7.62 -6.29 -6.79
N LEU A 15 7.55 -5.15 -6.09
CA LEU A 15 6.94 -5.08 -4.75
C LEU A 15 5.45 -5.43 -4.80
N LEU A 16 4.75 -5.02 -5.85
CA LEU A 16 3.36 -5.41 -6.06
C LEU A 16 3.23 -6.93 -6.24
N ALA A 17 4.07 -7.54 -7.06
CA ALA A 17 4.07 -8.98 -7.25
C ALA A 17 4.29 -9.73 -5.93
N VAL A 18 5.18 -9.21 -5.08
CA VAL A 18 5.41 -9.75 -3.73
C VAL A 18 4.17 -9.59 -2.84
N LEU A 19 3.56 -8.41 -2.77
CA LEU A 19 2.35 -8.15 -1.96
C LEU A 19 1.19 -9.09 -2.32
N LEU A 20 0.99 -9.32 -3.62
CA LEU A 20 -0.11 -10.16 -4.15
C LEU A 20 0.18 -11.66 -4.09
N ASN A 21 1.43 -12.08 -3.91
CA ASN A 21 1.78 -13.49 -3.88
C ASN A 21 1.35 -14.13 -2.54
N ARG A 22 0.27 -14.92 -2.57
CA ARG A 22 -0.26 -15.62 -1.39
C ARG A 22 0.64 -16.74 -0.86
N GLU A 23 1.62 -17.19 -1.64
CA GLU A 23 2.62 -18.16 -1.19
C GLU A 23 3.76 -17.50 -0.41
N GLU A 24 3.92 -16.18 -0.51
CA GLU A 24 4.93 -15.45 0.25
C GLU A 24 4.56 -15.31 1.73
N ALA A 25 5.60 -15.23 2.56
CA ALA A 25 5.45 -14.95 3.98
C ALA A 25 4.75 -13.60 4.20
N VAL A 26 3.84 -13.55 5.17
CA VAL A 26 3.09 -12.33 5.52
C VAL A 26 4.04 -11.18 5.85
N GLU A 27 5.18 -11.45 6.45
CA GLU A 27 6.23 -10.49 6.79
C GLU A 27 6.86 -9.85 5.54
N LEU A 28 7.09 -10.65 4.49
CA LEU A 28 7.65 -10.15 3.24
C LEU A 28 6.60 -9.33 2.47
N ARG A 29 5.36 -9.82 2.41
CA ARG A 29 4.22 -9.08 1.84
C ARG A 29 3.99 -7.76 2.57
N ASN A 30 4.12 -7.74 3.90
CA ASN A 30 4.03 -6.52 4.71
C ASN A 30 5.13 -5.53 4.34
N SER A 31 6.37 -6.01 4.27
CA SER A 31 7.51 -5.19 3.85
C SER A 31 7.27 -4.58 2.46
N ALA A 32 6.71 -5.36 1.53
CA ALA A 32 6.37 -4.87 0.20
C ALA A 32 5.32 -3.75 0.23
N ALA A 33 4.26 -3.89 1.04
CA ALA A 33 3.26 -2.83 1.23
C ALA A 33 3.88 -1.54 1.77
N VAL A 34 4.74 -1.64 2.79
CA VAL A 34 5.46 -0.48 3.36
C VAL A 34 6.34 0.18 2.30
N TYR A 35 7.15 -0.61 1.57
CA TYR A 35 8.01 -0.04 0.54
C TYR A 35 7.24 0.63 -0.60
N LEU A 36 6.10 0.07 -1.02
CA LEU A 36 5.19 0.69 -2.00
C LEU A 36 4.72 2.08 -1.53
N GLY A 37 4.55 2.27 -0.22
CA GLY A 37 4.22 3.55 0.38
C GLY A 37 5.24 4.65 0.14
N HIS A 38 6.49 4.34 -0.22
CA HIS A 38 7.54 5.32 -0.52
C HIS A 38 7.60 5.74 -2.00
N PHE A 39 6.72 5.20 -2.86
CA PHE A 39 6.65 5.57 -4.26
C PHE A 39 5.51 6.57 -4.47
N ASP A 40 5.80 7.72 -5.06
CA ASP A 40 4.78 8.68 -5.53
C ASP A 40 4.23 8.28 -6.91
N SER A 41 4.04 6.96 -7.11
CA SER A 41 3.56 6.38 -8.36
C SER A 41 2.07 6.13 -8.27
N GLU A 42 1.30 6.66 -9.22
CA GLU A 42 -0.13 6.35 -9.39
C GLU A 42 -0.39 4.84 -9.42
N LYS A 43 0.53 4.07 -10.03
CA LYS A 43 0.43 2.61 -10.09
C LYS A 43 0.60 1.96 -8.71
N ALA A 44 1.56 2.42 -7.91
CA ALA A 44 1.75 1.92 -6.54
C ALA A 44 0.51 2.22 -5.69
N LEU A 45 0.00 3.46 -5.76
CA LEU A 45 -1.22 3.88 -5.07
C LEU A 45 -2.42 3.02 -5.46
N ASN A 46 -2.71 2.90 -6.76
CA ASN A 46 -3.85 2.13 -7.25
C ASN A 46 -3.78 0.66 -6.81
N SER A 47 -2.58 0.09 -6.75
CA SER A 47 -2.40 -1.30 -6.36
C SER A 47 -2.58 -1.52 -4.86
N LEU A 48 -2.09 -0.59 -4.03
CA LEU A 48 -2.34 -0.59 -2.58
C LEU A 48 -3.84 -0.48 -2.29
N ILE A 49 -4.52 0.39 -3.02
CA ILE A 49 -5.97 0.58 -2.94
C ILE A 49 -6.70 -0.71 -3.33
N GLU A 50 -6.37 -1.31 -4.48
CA GLU A 50 -7.03 -2.51 -4.97
C GLU A 50 -6.88 -3.67 -3.98
N PHE A 51 -5.67 -3.86 -3.44
CA PHE A 51 -5.42 -4.85 -2.39
C PHE A 51 -6.26 -4.57 -1.14
N ALA A 52 -6.30 -3.30 -0.71
CA ALA A 52 -7.01 -2.89 0.50
C ALA A 52 -8.54 -2.95 0.40
N CYS A 53 -9.10 -3.09 -0.81
CA CYS A 53 -10.53 -3.32 -1.01
C CYS A 53 -10.98 -4.75 -0.61
N ASN A 54 -10.05 -5.71 -0.50
CA ASN A 54 -10.36 -7.09 -0.16
C ASN A 54 -10.34 -7.31 1.35
N ASP A 55 -11.51 -7.24 2.00
CA ASP A 55 -11.68 -7.42 3.44
C ASP A 55 -11.39 -8.84 3.96
N LEU A 56 -11.15 -9.81 3.07
CA LEU A 56 -10.75 -11.17 3.40
C LEU A 56 -9.22 -11.36 3.47
N GLU A 57 -8.42 -10.35 3.12
CA GLU A 57 -6.96 -10.41 3.28
C GLU A 57 -6.55 -10.35 4.76
N ASN A 58 -5.28 -10.68 5.01
CA ASN A 58 -4.72 -10.63 6.35
C ASN A 58 -4.81 -9.18 6.91
N GLU A 59 -5.41 -9.03 8.09
CA GLU A 59 -5.60 -7.73 8.76
C GLU A 59 -4.31 -6.92 8.87
N ARG A 60 -3.17 -7.56 9.15
CA ARG A 60 -1.87 -6.89 9.25
C ARG A 60 -1.44 -6.29 7.91
N LEU A 61 -1.76 -6.95 6.79
CA LEU A 61 -1.47 -6.44 5.45
C LEU A 61 -2.39 -5.27 5.10
N LEU A 62 -3.67 -5.36 5.49
CA LEU A 62 -4.64 -4.26 5.32
C LEU A 62 -4.22 -3.01 6.10
N ILE A 63 -3.73 -3.18 7.33
CA ILE A 63 -3.16 -2.09 8.14
C ILE A 63 -1.93 -1.50 7.45
N SER A 64 -0.97 -2.32 7.02
CA SER A 64 0.23 -1.82 6.32
C SER A 64 -0.11 -1.06 5.03
N CYS A 65 -1.13 -1.50 4.29
CA CYS A 65 -1.61 -0.75 3.12
C CYS A 65 -2.22 0.59 3.53
N GLY A 66 -2.93 0.65 4.65
CA GLY A 66 -3.48 1.89 5.20
C GLY A 66 -2.39 2.90 5.57
N ASP A 67 -1.32 2.43 6.22
CA ASP A 67 -0.15 3.27 6.53
C ASP A 67 0.52 3.79 5.26
N ALA A 68 0.77 2.90 4.28
CA ALA A 68 1.38 3.26 3.01
C ALA A 68 0.55 4.28 2.21
N ILE A 69 -0.77 4.10 2.14
CA ILE A 69 -1.69 5.05 1.48
C ILE A 69 -1.67 6.41 2.19
N ALA A 70 -1.69 6.42 3.53
CA ALA A 70 -1.61 7.67 4.29
C ALA A 70 -0.27 8.38 4.12
N GLU A 71 0.83 7.62 3.97
CA GLU A 71 2.15 8.18 3.69
C GLU A 71 2.23 8.83 2.30
N ILE A 72 1.72 8.17 1.27
CA ILE A 72 1.63 8.75 -0.08
C ILE A 72 0.80 10.04 -0.05
N TRP A 73 -0.40 9.98 0.54
CA TRP A 73 -1.29 11.12 0.63
C TRP A 73 -0.64 12.32 1.33
N ASP A 74 0.05 12.07 2.44
CA ASP A 74 0.72 13.14 3.18
C ASP A 74 1.86 13.79 2.38
N ARG A 75 2.60 13.01 1.58
CA ARG A 75 3.69 13.56 0.78
C ARG A 75 3.19 14.43 -0.37
N ASN A 76 2.15 14.00 -1.08
CA ASN A 76 1.78 14.60 -2.36
C ASN A 76 0.42 15.31 -2.38
N HIS A 77 -0.52 14.92 -1.50
CA HIS A 77 -1.92 15.37 -1.51
C HIS A 77 -2.58 15.29 -2.90
N ASP A 78 -2.21 14.30 -3.73
CA ASP A 78 -2.60 14.25 -5.15
C ASP A 78 -3.92 13.52 -5.44
N PHE A 79 -4.54 12.93 -4.42
CA PHE A 79 -5.79 12.18 -4.52
C PHE A 79 -6.80 12.51 -3.40
N ASP A 80 -8.09 12.29 -3.68
CA ASP A 80 -9.15 12.45 -2.69
C ASP A 80 -9.17 11.27 -1.73
N ILE A 81 -8.64 11.49 -0.52
CA ILE A 81 -8.59 10.48 0.52
C ILE A 81 -9.98 10.00 0.94
N ASN A 82 -11.04 10.81 0.81
CA ASN A 82 -12.39 10.40 1.18
C ASN A 82 -12.94 9.33 0.23
N VAL A 83 -12.58 9.42 -1.06
CA VAL A 83 -12.91 8.37 -2.04
C VAL A 83 -12.23 7.07 -1.63
N VAL A 84 -10.94 7.12 -1.26
CA VAL A 84 -10.21 5.93 -0.80
C VAL A 84 -10.80 5.35 0.49
N LEU A 85 -11.15 6.19 1.47
CA LEU A 85 -11.80 5.73 2.72
C LEU A 85 -13.18 5.09 2.52
N SER A 86 -13.82 5.31 1.36
CA SER A 86 -15.13 4.75 1.03
C SER A 86 -15.08 3.36 0.40
N GLN A 87 -13.93 2.95 -0.16
CA GLN A 87 -13.77 1.71 -0.92
C GLN A 87 -12.94 0.64 -0.19
N VAL A 88 -12.03 1.05 0.70
CA VAL A 88 -11.13 0.11 1.40
C VAL A 88 -11.78 -0.55 2.60
N ALA A 89 -11.24 -1.71 3.00
CA ALA A 89 -11.66 -2.47 4.16
C ALA A 89 -11.49 -1.67 5.47
N ILE A 90 -12.27 -2.03 6.49
CA ILE A 90 -12.30 -1.35 7.79
C ILE A 90 -10.90 -1.20 8.41
N PRO A 91 -10.04 -2.24 8.46
CA PRO A 91 -8.71 -2.08 9.06
C PRO A 91 -7.85 -1.03 8.36
N THR A 92 -7.85 -1.01 7.02
CA THR A 92 -7.14 0.00 6.24
C THR A 92 -7.69 1.40 6.49
N LYS A 93 -9.03 1.53 6.49
CA LYS A 93 -9.71 2.80 6.72
C LYS A 93 -9.38 3.38 8.10
N ASP A 94 -9.38 2.55 9.13
CA ASP A 94 -9.10 2.97 10.50
C ASP A 94 -7.63 3.38 10.66
N GLU A 95 -6.71 2.64 10.03
CA GLU A 95 -5.30 3.00 10.02
C GLU A 95 -5.06 4.34 9.32
N ILE A 96 -5.62 4.55 8.12
CA ILE A 96 -5.50 5.84 7.41
C ILE A 96 -5.98 6.98 8.32
N LYS A 97 -7.16 6.85 8.93
CA LYS A 97 -7.69 7.88 9.83
C LYS A 97 -6.80 8.13 11.06
N SER A 98 -6.29 7.06 11.67
CA SER A 98 -5.37 7.14 12.81
C SER A 98 -4.12 7.96 12.47
N ARG A 99 -3.53 7.68 11.29
CA ARG A 99 -2.34 8.35 10.79
C ARG A 99 -2.59 9.82 10.47
N LEU A 100 -3.75 10.14 9.90
CA LEU A 100 -4.13 11.53 9.61
C LEU A 100 -4.50 12.33 10.86
N ALA A 101 -5.06 11.68 11.89
CA ALA A 101 -5.39 12.34 13.16
C ALA A 101 -4.17 12.59 14.06
N SER A 102 -3.06 11.91 13.79
CA SER A 102 -1.81 12.03 14.55
C SER A 102 -0.86 13.11 14.02
N ARG A 103 -1.32 13.94 13.09
CA ARG A 103 -0.57 15.04 12.44
C ARG A 103 -1.13 16.39 12.86
#